data_AF-A0A8I0DTI8-F1
#
_entry.id   AF-A0A8I0DTI8-F1
#
_cell.length_a   1.000
_cell.length_b   1.000
_cell.length_c   1.000
_cell.angle_alpha   90.00
_cell.angle_beta   90.00
_cell.angle_gamma   90.00
#
_symmetry.space_group_name_H-M   'P 1'
#
loop_
_entity.id
_entity.type
_entity.pdbx_description
1 polymer ?
#
loop_
_entity_poly.entity_id
_entity_poly.type
_entity_poly.pdbx_seq_one_letter_code
_entity_poly.pdbx_strand_id
1 'polypeptide(L)'
;MEMTTRMIMLQNIEKMVKEQDRVDEEDSYIRQDNEDLKYLEGRYEQLQLPHTVKRVIDDYIACMQTRDERYSDLSYAAGVRDTINLLKGLGMLKDTVAATTGIL
;
A
#
# COMPACT_ATOMS: atom_id res chain seq x y z
N MET A 1 -20.43 10.00 16.15
CA MET A 1 -19.11 9.32 16.23
C MET A 1 -18.67 8.67 14.90
N GLU A 2 -19.59 8.30 13.99
CA GLU A 2 -19.24 7.69 12.68
C GLU A 2 -18.63 8.62 11.64
N MET A 3 -19.15 9.84 11.44
CA MET A 3 -18.67 10.73 10.35
C MET A 3 -17.22 11.21 10.55
N THR A 4 -16.87 11.59 11.79
CA THR A 4 -15.50 12.03 12.12
C THR A 4 -14.48 10.91 11.93
N THR A 5 -14.84 9.67 12.28
CA THR A 5 -13.97 8.49 12.12
C THR A 5 -13.74 8.16 10.65
N ARG A 6 -14.79 8.22 9.81
CA ARG A 6 -14.64 8.08 8.35
C ARG A 6 -13.80 9.19 7.74
N MET A 7 -13.98 10.44 8.18
CA MET A 7 -13.21 11.57 7.69
C MET A 7 -11.71 11.41 7.99
N ILE A 8 -11.38 10.97 9.20
CA ILE A 8 -10.00 10.69 9.61
C ILE A 8 -9.42 9.52 8.79
N MET A 9 -10.20 8.47 8.54
CA MET A 9 -9.76 7.36 7.66
C MET A 9 -9.46 7.84 6.24
N LEU A 10 -10.36 8.62 5.63
CA LEU A 10 -10.17 9.15 4.28
C LEU A 10 -8.94 10.06 4.19
N GLN A 11 -8.74 10.93 5.18
CA GLN A 11 -7.55 11.79 5.26
C GLN A 11 -6.24 10.99 5.41
N ASN A 12 -6.29 9.84 6.09
CA ASN A 12 -5.13 8.97 6.21
C ASN A 12 -4.85 8.20 4.92
N ILE A 13 -5.89 7.77 4.18
CA ILE A 13 -5.74 7.16 2.85
C ILE A 13 -5.13 8.18 1.87
N GLU A 14 -5.61 9.43 1.87
CA GLU A 14 -5.01 10.49 1.03
C GLU A 14 -3.54 10.76 1.37
N LYS A 15 -3.17 10.67 2.65
CA LYS A 15 -1.76 10.75 3.04
C LYS A 15 -0.95 9.56 2.54
N MET A 16 -1.49 8.35 2.59
CA MET A 16 -0.81 7.16 2.06
C MET A 16 -0.50 7.30 0.56
N VAL A 17 -1.45 7.76 -0.24
CA VAL A 17 -1.23 7.99 -1.68
C VAL A 17 -0.10 9.01 -1.90
N LYS A 18 -0.09 10.11 -1.14
CA LYS A 18 0.97 11.12 -1.22
C LYS A 18 2.34 10.60 -0.79
N GLU A 19 2.39 9.71 0.20
CA GLU A 19 3.65 9.10 0.64
C GLU A 19 4.18 8.12 -0.42
N GLN A 20 3.29 7.43 -1.14
CA GLN A 20 3.67 6.56 -2.25
C GLN A 20 4.27 7.36 -3.41
N ASP A 21 3.60 8.44 -3.84
CA ASP A 21 4.13 9.36 -4.87
C ASP A 21 5.50 9.91 -4.44
N ARG A 22 5.65 10.25 -3.16
CA ARG A 22 6.90 10.78 -2.62
C ARG A 22 8.02 9.73 -2.62
N VAL A 23 7.73 8.46 -2.29
CA VAL A 23 8.70 7.37 -2.36
C VAL A 23 9.16 7.15 -3.80
N ASP A 24 8.24 7.19 -4.76
CA ASP A 24 8.55 7.04 -6.18
C ASP A 24 9.45 8.17 -6.73
N GLU A 25 9.29 9.39 -6.20
CA GLU A 25 10.07 10.56 -6.62
C GLU A 25 11.42 10.70 -5.89
N GLU A 26 11.45 10.41 -4.58
CA GLU A 26 12.60 10.69 -3.71
C GLU A 26 13.61 9.54 -3.64
N ASP A 27 13.17 8.28 -3.76
CA ASP A 27 14.09 7.15 -3.71
C ASP A 27 14.75 6.92 -5.08
N SER A 28 16.07 7.10 -5.13
CA SER A 28 16.82 7.01 -6.38
C SER A 28 16.81 5.61 -6.99
N TYR A 29 16.73 4.55 -6.18
CA TYR A 29 16.66 3.18 -6.68
C TYR A 29 15.29 2.90 -7.27
N ILE A 30 14.21 3.27 -6.56
CA ILE A 30 12.83 3.12 -7.06
C ILE A 30 12.64 3.89 -8.35
N ARG A 31 13.10 5.15 -8.42
CA ARG A 31 12.99 5.94 -9.64
C ARG A 31 13.73 5.31 -10.82
N GLN A 32 14.91 4.74 -10.58
CA GLN A 32 15.66 4.04 -11.63
C GLN A 32 14.91 2.78 -12.08
N ASP A 33 14.46 1.95 -11.14
CA ASP A 33 13.71 0.73 -11.43
C ASP A 33 12.41 1.03 -12.19
N ASN A 34 11.73 2.15 -11.88
CA ASN A 34 10.55 2.61 -12.61
C ASN A 34 10.85 2.94 -14.08
N GLU A 35 11.99 3.56 -14.38
CA GLU A 35 12.42 3.81 -15.76
C GLU A 35 12.84 2.52 -16.48
N ASP A 36 13.52 1.61 -15.78
CA ASP A 36 13.90 0.30 -16.31
C ASP A 36 12.67 -0.55 -16.63
N LEU A 37 11.63 -0.52 -15.77
CA LEU A 37 10.35 -1.18 -16.01
C LEU A 37 9.65 -0.63 -17.26
N LYS A 38 9.57 0.70 -17.43
CA LYS A 38 9.00 1.32 -18.65
C LYS A 38 9.74 0.88 -19.91
N TYR A 39 11.08 0.82 -19.84
CA TYR A 39 11.90 0.37 -20.95
C TYR A 39 11.63 -1.12 -21.29
N LEU A 40 11.54 -1.97 -20.27
CA LEU A 40 11.24 -3.40 -20.44
C LEU A 40 9.83 -3.63 -20.98
N GLU A 41 8.84 -2.87 -20.52
CA GLU A 41 7.46 -2.91 -21.02
C GLU A 41 7.42 -2.56 -22.51
N GLY A 42 8.06 -1.47 -22.93
CA GLY A 42 8.14 -1.10 -24.35
C GLY A 42 8.84 -2.17 -25.20
N ARG A 43 9.88 -2.83 -24.69
CA ARG A 43 10.51 -3.98 -25.38
C ARG A 43 9.56 -5.16 -25.50
N TYR A 44 8.83 -5.47 -24.44
CA TYR A 44 7.86 -6.55 -24.41
C TYR A 44 6.70 -6.31 -25.40
N GLU A 45 6.23 -5.06 -25.53
CA GLU A 45 5.21 -4.68 -26.51
C GLU A 45 5.65 -4.90 -27.97
N GLN A 46 6.93 -4.70 -28.25
CA GLN A 46 7.49 -4.87 -29.60
C GLN A 46 7.71 -6.35 -30.00
N LEU A 47 7.68 -7.27 -29.04
CA LEU A 47 7.84 -8.69 -29.34
C LEU A 47 6.67 -9.19 -30.20
N GLN A 48 7.00 -9.86 -31.30
CA GLN A 48 6.04 -10.51 -32.19
C GLN A 48 5.57 -11.85 -31.59
N LEU A 49 4.91 -11.79 -30.43
CA LEU A 49 4.37 -12.96 -29.75
C LEU A 49 2.98 -13.33 -30.30
N PRO A 50 2.66 -14.63 -30.41
CA PRO A 50 1.28 -15.05 -30.63
C PRO A 50 0.38 -14.48 -29.53
N HIS A 51 -0.79 -13.98 -29.91
CA HIS A 51 -1.72 -13.32 -28.99
C HIS A 51 -2.08 -14.18 -27.76
N THR A 52 -2.23 -15.50 -27.93
CA THR A 52 -2.52 -16.41 -26.81
C THR A 52 -1.39 -16.46 -25.79
N VAL A 53 -0.14 -16.40 -26.24
CA VAL A 53 1.04 -16.37 -25.37
C VAL A 53 1.16 -15.02 -24.68
N LYS A 54 0.99 -13.93 -25.45
CA LYS A 54 1.03 -12.56 -24.92
C LYS A 54 0.00 -12.38 -23.79
N ARG A 55 -1.24 -12.83 -24.00
CA ARG A 55 -2.31 -12.76 -22.99
C ARG A 55 -1.95 -13.48 -21.69
N VAL A 56 -1.36 -14.68 -21.74
CA VAL A 56 -0.97 -15.41 -20.52
C VAL A 56 0.08 -14.62 -19.72
N ILE A 57 1.01 -13.97 -20.41
CA ILE A 57 2.04 -13.14 -19.77
C ILE A 57 1.42 -11.87 -19.18
N ASP A 58 0.56 -11.18 -19.94
CA ASP A 58 -0.15 -9.97 -19.49
C ASP A 58 -0.98 -10.27 -18.23
N ASP A 59 -1.77 -11.35 -18.25
CA ASP A 59 -2.58 -11.78 -17.12
C ASP A 59 -1.71 -12.11 -15.89
N TYR A 60 -0.57 -12.77 -16.09
CA TYR A 60 0.36 -13.07 -15.01
C TYR A 60 0.97 -11.80 -14.39
N ILE A 61 1.40 -10.84 -15.21
CA ILE A 61 1.94 -9.55 -14.73
C ILE A 61 0.87 -8.80 -13.94
N ALA A 62 -0.36 -8.69 -14.47
CA ALA A 62 -1.47 -8.03 -13.79
C ALA A 62 -1.80 -8.71 -12.44
N CYS A 63 -1.81 -10.05 -12.40
CA CYS A 63 -2.02 -10.78 -11.14
C CYS A 63 -0.89 -10.53 -10.13
N MET A 64 0.37 -10.44 -10.56
CA MET A 64 1.48 -10.10 -9.66
C MET A 64 1.33 -8.68 -9.11
N GLN A 65 1.06 -7.69 -9.97
CA GLN A 65 0.91 -6.28 -9.57
C GLN A 65 -0.21 -6.11 -8.54
N THR A 66 -1.40 -6.63 -8.84
CA THR A 66 -2.55 -6.56 -7.91
C THR A 66 -2.31 -7.30 -6.58
N ARG A 67 -1.58 -8.42 -6.61
CA ARG A 67 -1.17 -9.12 -5.39
C ARG A 67 -0.19 -8.28 -4.57
N ASP A 68 0.81 -7.69 -5.22
CA ASP A 68 1.87 -6.96 -4.55
C ASP A 68 1.36 -5.63 -3.96
N GLU A 69 0.47 -4.94 -4.65
CA GLU A 69 -0.31 -3.81 -4.10
C GLU A 69 -1.05 -4.23 -2.84
N ARG A 70 -1.81 -5.34 -2.92
CA ARG A 70 -2.59 -5.83 -1.77
C ARG A 70 -1.69 -6.26 -0.61
N TYR A 71 -0.54 -6.84 -0.90
CA TYR A 71 0.44 -7.23 0.11
C TYR A 71 1.07 -6.00 0.79
N SER A 72 1.37 -4.95 0.02
CA SER A 72 1.87 -3.67 0.54
C SER A 72 0.89 -3.04 1.53
N ASP A 73 -0.40 -2.95 1.16
CA ASP A 73 -1.47 -2.45 2.03
C ASP A 73 -1.54 -3.20 3.37
N LEU A 74 -1.55 -4.54 3.29
CA LEU A 74 -1.64 -5.40 4.48
C LEU A 74 -0.39 -5.29 5.36
N SER A 75 0.79 -5.19 4.74
CA SER A 75 2.06 -5.03 5.43
C SER A 75 2.14 -3.68 6.15
N TYR A 76 1.68 -2.60 5.51
CA TYR A 76 1.58 -1.29 6.13
C TYR A 76 0.64 -1.31 7.34
N ALA A 77 -0.58 -1.86 7.17
CA ALA A 77 -1.55 -1.97 8.25
C ALA A 77 -1.04 -2.83 9.42
N ALA A 78 -0.35 -3.94 9.12
CA ALA A 78 0.32 -4.76 10.12
C ALA A 78 1.43 -3.98 10.84
N GLY A 79 2.27 -3.25 10.11
CA GLY A 79 3.34 -2.43 10.68
C GLY A 79 2.81 -1.34 11.63
N VAL A 80 1.71 -0.67 11.26
CA VAL A 80 1.03 0.30 12.14
C VAL A 80 0.53 -0.37 13.42
N ARG A 81 -0.17 -1.51 13.29
CA ARG A 81 -0.67 -2.28 14.44
C ARG A 81 0.48 -2.70 15.36
N ASP A 82 1.55 -3.23 14.80
CA ASP A 82 2.68 -3.76 15.57
C ASP A 82 3.45 -2.63 16.25
N THR A 83 3.57 -1.46 15.61
CA THR A 83 4.11 -0.24 16.22
C THR A 83 3.25 0.25 17.39
N ILE A 84 1.92 0.25 17.25
CA ILE A 84 1.01 0.61 18.36
C ILE A 84 1.19 -0.36 19.54
N ASN A 85 1.27 -1.66 19.27
CA ASN A 85 1.49 -2.67 20.30
C ASN A 85 2.84 -2.50 21.00
N LEU A 86 3.90 -2.18 20.25
CA LEU A 86 5.22 -1.87 20.80
C LEU A 86 5.14 -0.66 21.74
N LEU A 87 4.57 0.46 21.28
CA LEU A 87 4.45 1.68 22.06
C LEU A 87 3.60 1.50 23.33
N LYS A 88 2.55 0.67 23.28
CA LYS A 88 1.79 0.24 24.46
C LYS A 88 2.65 -0.56 25.43
N GLY A 89 3.41 -1.54 24.94
CA GLY A 89 4.33 -2.33 25.75
C GLY A 89 5.41 -1.50 26.45
N LEU A 90 5.82 -0.38 25.81
CA LEU A 90 6.74 0.60 26.38
C LEU A 90 6.07 1.62 27.33
N GLY A 91 4.75 1.54 27.54
CA GLY A 91 4.00 2.47 28.39
C GLY A 91 3.85 3.88 27.80
N MET A 92 4.17 4.08 26.52
CA MET A 92 4.11 5.37 25.83
C MET A 92 2.69 5.71 25.34
N LEU A 93 1.83 4.70 25.22
CA LEU A 93 0.42 4.86 24.88
C LEU A 93 -0.44 4.29 26.01
N LYS A 94 -1.45 5.05 26.44
CA LYS A 94 -2.47 4.55 27.37
C LYS A 94 -3.46 3.67 26.62
N ASP A 95 -3.97 2.65 27.29
CA ASP A 95 -5.14 1.94 26.76
C ASP A 95 -6.31 2.91 26.68
N THR A 96 -6.88 3.04 25.49
CA THR A 96 -8.15 3.73 25.31
C THR A 96 -9.20 2.88 26.02
N VAL A 97 -9.52 3.25 27.26
CA VAL A 97 -10.70 2.73 27.95
C VAL A 97 -11.87 3.14 27.07
N ALA A 98 -12.49 2.17 26.39
CA ALA A 98 -13.79 2.39 25.79
C ALA A 98 -14.67 2.91 26.93
N ALA A 99 -15.17 4.14 26.80
CA ALA A 99 -16.13 4.71 27.74
C ALA A 99 -17.40 3.86 27.68
N THR A 100 -17.41 2.77 28.44
CA THR A 100 -18.57 1.94 28.71
C THR A 100 -18.80 2.01 30.22
N THR A 101 -19.11 3.20 30.69
CA THR A 101 -19.61 3.40 32.05
C THR A 101 -20.70 4.46 32.00
N GLY A 102 -21.95 4.04 32.26
CA GLY A 102 -23.02 4.94 32.68
C GLY A 102 -24.23 5.08 31.76
N ILE A 103 -24.91 3.98 31.40
CA ILE A 103 -26.37 4.01 31.24
C ILE A 103 -26.94 2.98 32.22
N LEU A 104 -27.13 3.42 33.46
CA LEU A 104 -28.15 2.96 34.39
C LEU A 104 -28.68 4.20 35.11
#